data_AF-A0A8T2YPD5-F1
#
_entry.id   AF-A0A8T2YPD5-F1
#
_cell.length_a   1.000
_cell.length_b   1.000
_cell.length_c   1.000
_cell.angle_alpha   90.00
_cell.angle_beta   90.00
_cell.angle_gamma   90.00
#
_symmetry.space_group_name_H-M   'P 1'
#
loop_
_entity.id
_entity.type
_entity.pdbx_description
1 polymer ?
#
loop_
_entity_poly.entity_id
_entity_poly.type
_entity_poly.pdbx_seq_one_letter_code
_entity_poly.pdbx_strand_id
1 'polypeptide(L)'
;MNSPTSPMGLFPVIILLMLFLSGKANDVFLSFNHQEIGKNFADHLYKDLNYAGIRTFRDDGGIYTGQKSDVKRAIQESRISVVVFSKDYASSTKCLDQLGLIMDARRTTGLVVLPVFYNADPSEVWEQKGLFEEAFAKHEKSFHKEMARVESWRAALKEAADLKGKERKQDRYESKFIESIVKEIADKLNPSLPHVPPSALPLSSALRPPSYFLGLLREWRRSVFQTPSLFFFFGLRSVL
;
A
#
# COMPACT_ATOMS: atom_id res chain seq x y z
N MET A 1 33.78 3.09 -46.33
CA MET A 1 33.40 2.02 -45.39
C MET A 1 32.88 2.69 -44.13
N ASN A 2 31.57 2.81 -43.97
CA ASN A 2 30.95 3.39 -42.77
C ASN A 2 30.30 2.25 -41.99
N SER A 3 30.81 1.95 -40.81
CA SER A 3 30.19 1.00 -39.88
C SER A 3 28.91 1.61 -39.30
N PRO A 4 27.79 0.88 -39.22
CA PRO A 4 26.61 1.36 -38.53
C PRO A 4 26.86 1.32 -37.02
N THR A 5 26.82 2.49 -36.37
CA THR A 5 26.77 2.59 -34.91
C THR A 5 25.48 1.91 -34.44
N SER A 6 25.62 0.77 -33.78
CA SER A 6 24.53 0.03 -33.14
C SER A 6 23.81 0.87 -32.07
N PRO A 7 22.48 0.78 -31.91
CA PRO A 7 21.69 1.59 -30.98
C PRO A 7 21.78 1.07 -29.53
N MET A 8 22.99 0.87 -29.01
CA MET A 8 23.21 0.32 -27.66
C MET A 8 23.12 1.34 -26.51
N GLY A 9 22.86 2.62 -26.81
CA GLY A 9 22.85 3.69 -25.79
C GLY A 9 21.52 3.94 -25.09
N LEU A 10 20.38 3.55 -25.67
CA LEU A 10 19.05 3.90 -25.17
C LEU A 10 18.38 2.82 -24.32
N PHE A 11 18.77 1.56 -24.49
CA PHE A 11 18.15 0.43 -23.78
C PHE A 11 18.29 0.51 -22.24
N PRO A 12 19.48 0.84 -21.68
CA PRO A 12 19.64 0.94 -20.23
C PRO A 12 18.87 2.13 -19.65
N VAL A 13 18.81 3.24 -20.38
CA VAL A 13 18.10 4.47 -19.97
C VAL A 13 16.60 4.26 -19.99
N ILE A 14 16.07 3.55 -20.99
CA ILE A 14 14.65 3.19 -21.06
C ILE A 14 14.27 2.22 -19.94
N ILE A 15 15.10 1.21 -19.63
CA ILE A 15 14.84 0.33 -18.49
C ILE A 15 14.89 1.10 -17.17
N LEU A 16 15.87 1.98 -16.97
CA LEU A 16 15.96 2.82 -15.78
C LEU A 16 14.77 3.78 -15.67
N LEU A 17 14.32 4.38 -16.77
CA LEU A 17 13.14 5.24 -16.84
C LEU A 17 11.86 4.45 -16.59
N MET A 18 11.71 3.25 -17.17
CA MET A 18 10.58 2.34 -16.92
C MET A 18 10.55 1.92 -15.45
N LEU A 19 11.68 1.63 -14.82
CA LEU A 19 11.77 1.33 -13.39
C LEU A 19 11.45 2.56 -12.51
N PHE A 20 11.84 3.76 -12.95
CA PHE A 20 11.50 5.02 -12.28
C PHE A 20 10.02 5.40 -12.44
N LEU A 21 9.41 5.13 -13.60
CA LEU A 21 8.00 5.41 -13.89
C LEU A 21 7.06 4.30 -13.40
N SER A 22 7.57 3.09 -13.17
CA SER A 22 6.80 1.94 -12.65
C SER A 22 6.77 1.87 -11.12
N GLY A 23 7.33 2.86 -10.43
CA GLY A 23 7.22 2.99 -8.98
C GLY A 23 5.78 3.20 -8.56
N LYS A 24 5.30 2.38 -7.62
CA LYS A 24 4.00 2.57 -6.97
C LYS A 24 3.90 4.00 -6.40
N ALA A 25 2.78 4.69 -6.66
CA ALA A 25 2.58 6.08 -6.24
C ALA A 25 2.53 6.19 -4.70
N ASN A 26 2.02 5.16 -4.04
CA ASN A 26 1.92 5.07 -2.59
C ASN A 26 2.66 3.84 -2.07
N ASP A 27 3.20 3.94 -0.86
CA ASP A 27 3.76 2.79 -0.15
C ASP A 27 2.65 2.02 0.56
N VAL A 28 1.70 2.73 1.18
CA VAL A 28 0.59 2.14 1.93
C VAL A 28 -0.76 2.69 1.48
N PHE A 29 -1.75 1.80 1.33
CA PHE A 29 -3.17 2.14 1.36
C PHE A 29 -3.75 1.77 2.73
N LEU A 30 -4.42 2.70 3.40
CA LEU A 30 -4.98 2.50 4.74
C LEU A 30 -6.51 2.41 4.69
N SER A 31 -7.07 1.22 5.01
CA SER A 31 -8.51 0.95 5.10
C SER A 31 -8.96 0.77 6.54
N PHE A 32 -10.00 1.48 6.95
CA PHE A 32 -10.59 1.44 8.29
C PHE A 32 -12.02 1.98 8.27
N ASN A 33 -12.77 1.78 9.35
CA ASN A 33 -14.05 2.45 9.55
C ASN A 33 -13.84 3.88 10.09
N HIS A 34 -14.12 4.89 9.25
CA HIS A 34 -13.96 6.30 9.58
C HIS A 34 -14.79 6.77 10.77
N GLN A 35 -15.99 6.24 10.93
CA GLN A 35 -16.91 6.67 11.97
C GLN A 35 -16.43 6.23 13.35
N GLU A 36 -15.80 5.07 13.45
CA GLU A 36 -15.35 4.48 14.72
C GLU A 36 -13.95 4.99 15.11
N ILE A 37 -12.97 4.85 14.21
CA ILE A 37 -11.54 5.04 14.56
C ILE A 37 -10.84 6.13 13.76
N GLY A 38 -11.56 6.84 12.89
CA GLY A 38 -10.99 7.80 11.95
C GLY A 38 -10.30 9.00 12.59
N LYS A 39 -10.84 9.53 13.70
CA LYS A 39 -10.28 10.70 14.42
C LYS A 39 -9.30 10.33 15.53
N ASN A 40 -9.08 9.03 15.76
CA ASN A 40 -8.31 8.52 16.90
C ASN A 40 -7.14 7.67 16.38
N PHE A 41 -7.20 6.36 16.57
CA PHE A 41 -6.14 5.42 16.18
C PHE A 41 -5.72 5.54 14.71
N ALA A 42 -6.66 5.64 13.77
CA ALA A 42 -6.32 5.71 12.35
C ALA A 42 -5.63 7.04 11.98
N ASP A 43 -5.94 8.13 12.69
CA ASP A 43 -5.25 9.42 12.49
C ASP A 43 -3.82 9.38 13.02
N HIS A 44 -3.62 8.83 14.22
CA HIS A 44 -2.29 8.64 14.79
C HIS A 44 -1.43 7.69 13.95
N LEU A 45 -1.99 6.58 13.48
CA LEU A 45 -1.28 5.65 12.59
C LEU A 45 -0.89 6.32 11.27
N TYR A 46 -1.82 7.05 10.65
CA TYR A 46 -1.54 7.80 9.41
C TYR A 46 -0.44 8.85 9.63
N LYS A 47 -0.51 9.59 10.73
CA LYS A 47 0.49 10.57 11.13
C LYS A 47 1.87 9.93 11.27
N ASP A 48 1.99 8.86 12.05
CA ASP A 48 3.28 8.22 12.33
C ASP A 48 3.89 7.54 11.09
N LEU A 49 3.06 7.00 10.19
CA LEU A 49 3.52 6.51 8.88
C LEU A 49 4.16 7.63 8.06
N ASN A 50 3.52 8.79 7.98
CA ASN A 50 4.07 9.94 7.26
C ASN A 50 5.33 10.51 7.93
N TYR A 51 5.39 10.55 9.26
CA TYR A 51 6.63 10.93 9.98
C TYR A 51 7.79 9.98 9.69
N ALA A 52 7.51 8.69 9.48
CA ALA A 52 8.50 7.70 9.06
C ALA A 52 8.87 7.78 7.56
N GLY A 53 8.30 8.73 6.80
CA GLY A 53 8.53 8.89 5.36
C GLY A 53 7.82 7.86 4.48
N ILE A 54 6.82 7.16 5.01
CA ILE A 54 6.04 6.15 4.28
C ILE A 54 4.84 6.85 3.62
N ARG A 55 4.83 6.92 2.28
CA ARG A 55 3.76 7.59 1.53
C ARG A 55 2.47 6.82 1.67
N THR A 56 1.53 7.38 2.43
CA THR A 56 0.30 6.68 2.79
C THR A 56 -0.90 7.35 2.13
N PHE A 57 -1.66 6.57 1.36
CA PHE A 57 -3.00 6.94 0.94
C PHE A 57 -3.99 6.53 2.03
N ARG A 58 -4.78 7.49 2.49
CA ARG A 58 -5.89 7.29 3.41
C ARG A 58 -7.14 7.80 2.71
N ASP A 59 -8.10 6.91 2.47
CA ASP A 59 -9.45 7.40 2.15
C ASP A 59 -9.93 8.24 3.33
N ASP A 60 -10.49 9.41 3.11
CA ASP A 60 -11.01 10.32 4.14
C ASP A 60 -12.54 10.22 4.27
N GLY A 61 -13.17 9.32 3.50
CA GLY A 61 -14.60 9.07 3.56
C GLY A 61 -15.46 10.09 2.82
N GLY A 62 -14.85 10.95 1.99
CA GLY A 62 -15.54 11.89 1.10
C GLY A 62 -16.70 11.28 0.29
N ILE A 63 -17.63 12.11 -0.17
CA ILE A 63 -18.89 11.67 -0.83
C ILE A 63 -18.81 11.82 -2.36
N TYR A 64 -17.68 12.24 -2.93
CA TYR A 64 -17.61 12.55 -4.36
C TYR A 64 -17.54 11.30 -5.23
N THR A 65 -18.37 11.29 -6.27
CA THR A 65 -18.61 10.18 -7.20
C THR A 65 -17.37 9.72 -8.00
N GLY A 66 -16.27 10.49 -7.99
CA GLY A 66 -14.96 10.09 -8.52
C GLY A 66 -14.10 9.24 -7.58
N GLN A 67 -14.46 9.15 -6.29
CA GLN A 67 -13.62 8.53 -5.26
C GLN A 67 -13.49 7.00 -5.45
N LYS A 68 -14.48 6.32 -6.07
CA LYS A 68 -14.36 4.87 -6.33
C LYS A 68 -13.23 4.53 -7.32
N SER A 69 -13.07 5.32 -8.39
CA SER A 69 -11.96 5.13 -9.33
C SER A 69 -10.63 5.49 -8.68
N ASP A 70 -10.61 6.51 -7.83
CA ASP A 70 -9.41 6.95 -7.14
C ASP A 70 -8.98 5.96 -6.07
N VAL A 71 -9.92 5.35 -5.33
CA VAL A 71 -9.66 4.30 -4.33
C VAL A 71 -9.12 3.04 -5.00
N LYS A 72 -9.76 2.56 -6.08
CA LYS A 72 -9.27 1.39 -6.81
C LYS A 72 -7.86 1.62 -7.35
N ARG A 73 -7.61 2.81 -7.93
CA ARG A 73 -6.28 3.19 -8.40
C ARG A 73 -5.29 3.26 -7.25
N ALA A 74 -5.63 3.90 -6.13
CA ALA A 74 -4.76 4.01 -4.97
C ALA A 74 -4.38 2.64 -4.40
N ILE A 75 -5.32 1.69 -4.34
CA ILE A 75 -5.04 0.29 -3.97
C ILE A 75 -4.06 -0.34 -4.96
N GLN A 76 -4.31 -0.20 -6.27
CA GLN A 76 -3.44 -0.75 -7.31
C GLN A 76 -2.06 -0.07 -7.36
N GLU A 77 -1.97 1.20 -6.99
CA GLU A 77 -0.73 1.98 -6.93
C GLU A 77 -0.08 1.96 -5.54
N SER A 78 -0.57 1.09 -4.64
CA SER A 78 0.06 0.84 -3.35
C SER A 78 0.89 -0.45 -3.36
N ARG A 79 1.89 -0.50 -2.47
CA ARG A 79 2.72 -1.69 -2.23
C ARG A 79 2.13 -2.57 -1.13
N ILE A 80 1.60 -1.93 -0.09
CA ILE A 80 0.97 -2.58 1.06
C ILE A 80 -0.43 -1.99 1.24
N SER A 81 -1.42 -2.82 1.54
CA SER A 81 -2.70 -2.39 2.12
C SER A 81 -2.76 -2.78 3.58
N VAL A 82 -3.00 -1.80 4.45
CA VAL A 82 -3.24 -2.00 5.88
C VAL A 82 -4.73 -1.96 6.09
N VAL A 83 -5.31 -3.07 6.54
CA VAL A 83 -6.74 -3.19 6.83
C VAL A 83 -6.91 -3.21 8.35
N VAL A 84 -7.48 -2.15 8.91
CA VAL A 84 -7.72 -2.05 10.35
C VAL A 84 -9.12 -2.57 10.68
N PHE A 85 -9.19 -3.82 11.13
CA PHE A 85 -10.42 -4.41 11.63
C PHE A 85 -10.72 -3.89 13.02
N SER A 86 -11.80 -3.11 13.12
CA SER A 86 -12.41 -2.63 14.34
C SER A 86 -13.78 -3.28 14.54
N LYS A 87 -14.41 -3.06 15.70
CA LYS A 87 -15.66 -3.74 16.09
C LYS A 87 -16.79 -3.48 15.09
N ASP A 88 -16.87 -2.26 14.56
CA ASP A 88 -17.91 -1.87 13.63
C ASP A 88 -17.42 -1.89 12.18
N TYR A 89 -16.27 -2.50 11.86
CA TYR A 89 -15.74 -2.52 10.49
C TYR A 89 -16.76 -3.09 9.50
N ALA A 90 -17.36 -4.23 9.84
CA ALA A 90 -18.34 -4.90 8.99
C ALA A 90 -19.69 -4.16 8.87
N SER A 91 -19.97 -3.15 9.71
CA SER A 91 -21.19 -2.35 9.56
C SER A 91 -21.13 -1.42 8.33
N SER A 92 -19.92 -1.09 7.86
CA SER A 92 -19.70 -0.15 6.75
C SER A 92 -19.59 -0.87 5.41
N THR A 93 -20.58 -0.66 4.54
CA THR A 93 -20.56 -1.19 3.16
C THR A 93 -19.39 -0.65 2.35
N LYS A 94 -18.96 0.59 2.61
CA LYS A 94 -17.75 1.17 1.99
C LYS A 94 -16.49 0.38 2.38
N CYS A 95 -16.34 0.04 3.67
CA CYS A 95 -15.20 -0.76 4.15
C CYS A 95 -15.21 -2.16 3.53
N LEU A 96 -16.38 -2.81 3.46
CA LEU A 96 -16.53 -4.14 2.86
C LEU A 96 -16.26 -4.14 1.35
N ASP A 97 -16.73 -3.13 0.61
CA ASP A 97 -16.41 -2.97 -0.82
C ASP A 97 -14.91 -2.74 -1.03
N GLN A 98 -14.28 -1.90 -0.22
CA GLN A 98 -12.83 -1.67 -0.26
C GLN A 98 -12.04 -2.95 0.00
N LEU A 99 -12.45 -3.73 1.00
CA LEU A 99 -11.82 -5.00 1.31
C LEU A 99 -11.87 -5.96 0.11
N GLY A 100 -13.01 -6.04 -0.58
CA GLY A 100 -13.13 -6.80 -1.83
C GLY A 100 -12.08 -6.37 -2.87
N LEU A 101 -11.96 -5.06 -3.12
CA LEU A 101 -10.97 -4.51 -4.05
C LEU A 101 -9.52 -4.80 -3.62
N ILE A 102 -9.22 -4.72 -2.32
CA ILE A 102 -7.90 -5.03 -1.76
C ILE A 102 -7.55 -6.50 -1.99
N MET A 103 -8.48 -7.42 -1.70
CA MET A 103 -8.24 -8.85 -1.86
C MET A 103 -8.13 -9.25 -3.34
N ASP A 104 -8.88 -8.59 -4.23
CA ASP A 104 -8.69 -8.73 -5.67
C ASP A 104 -7.31 -8.25 -6.12
N ALA A 105 -6.87 -7.08 -5.64
CA ALA A 105 -5.56 -6.53 -5.97
C ALA A 105 -4.42 -7.40 -5.41
N ARG A 106 -4.59 -8.00 -4.22
CA ARG A 106 -3.67 -8.99 -3.66
C ARG A 106 -3.48 -10.17 -4.59
N ARG A 107 -4.58 -10.75 -5.08
CA ARG A 107 -4.55 -11.89 -6.02
C ARG A 107 -3.92 -11.56 -7.37
N THR A 108 -4.12 -10.33 -7.86
CA THR A 108 -3.81 -9.97 -9.26
C THR A 108 -2.52 -9.18 -9.44
N THR A 109 -2.05 -8.47 -8.42
CA THR A 109 -0.91 -7.51 -8.55
C THR A 109 0.22 -7.76 -7.55
N GLY A 110 0.10 -8.76 -6.67
CA GLY A 110 1.08 -9.01 -5.61
C GLY A 110 1.05 -7.97 -4.48
N LEU A 111 -0.03 -7.18 -4.37
CA LEU A 111 -0.26 -6.27 -3.25
C LEU A 111 -0.17 -7.03 -1.92
N VAL A 112 0.70 -6.57 -1.02
CA VAL A 112 0.82 -7.15 0.32
C VAL A 112 -0.31 -6.63 1.18
N VAL A 113 -1.00 -7.51 1.89
CA VAL A 113 -2.06 -7.12 2.83
C VAL A 113 -1.60 -7.39 4.26
N LEU A 114 -1.71 -6.38 5.12
CA LEU A 114 -1.42 -6.45 6.55
C LEU A 114 -2.72 -6.18 7.33
N PRO A 115 -3.38 -7.22 7.87
CA PRO A 115 -4.51 -7.02 8.76
C PRO A 115 -4.03 -6.53 10.13
N VAL A 116 -4.72 -5.52 10.67
CA VAL A 116 -4.52 -4.95 12.00
C VAL A 116 -5.82 -5.09 12.78
N PHE A 117 -5.82 -5.91 13.81
CA PHE A 117 -6.97 -6.18 14.65
C PHE A 117 -6.98 -5.20 15.83
N TYR A 118 -7.83 -4.19 15.74
CA TYR A 118 -7.96 -3.09 16.69
C TYR A 118 -9.26 -3.25 17.47
N ASN A 119 -9.18 -3.83 18.67
CA ASN A 119 -10.35 -4.18 19.50
C ASN A 119 -11.34 -5.14 18.84
N ALA A 120 -10.95 -5.82 17.76
CA ALA A 120 -11.68 -6.92 17.14
C ALA A 120 -10.86 -8.21 17.33
N ASP A 121 -11.49 -9.30 17.73
CA ASP A 121 -10.83 -10.60 17.84
C ASP A 121 -10.63 -11.21 16.44
N PRO A 122 -9.42 -11.63 16.05
CA PRO A 122 -9.18 -12.25 14.74
C PRO A 122 -10.10 -13.43 14.44
N SER A 123 -10.44 -14.25 15.44
CA SER A 123 -11.37 -15.38 15.31
C SER A 123 -12.79 -14.91 15.04
N GLU A 124 -13.26 -13.84 15.70
CA GLU A 124 -14.58 -13.26 15.41
C GLU A 124 -14.65 -12.69 14.00
N VAL A 125 -13.58 -12.06 13.51
CA VAL A 125 -13.50 -11.59 12.11
C VAL A 125 -13.53 -12.78 11.14
N TRP A 126 -12.78 -13.85 11.43
CA TRP A 126 -12.67 -15.03 10.58
C TRP A 126 -13.93 -15.91 10.55
N GLU A 127 -14.62 -16.06 11.68
CA GLU A 127 -15.88 -16.80 11.80
C GLU A 127 -17.10 -15.92 11.48
N GLN A 128 -16.90 -14.61 11.36
CA GLN A 128 -17.96 -13.59 11.27
C GLN A 128 -18.98 -13.71 12.40
N LYS A 129 -18.50 -13.83 13.64
CA LYS A 129 -19.31 -13.94 14.87
C LYS A 129 -19.42 -12.63 15.64
N GLY A 130 -20.31 -12.59 16.62
CA GLY A 130 -20.51 -11.42 17.48
C GLY A 130 -21.00 -10.21 16.69
N LEU A 131 -20.32 -9.08 16.79
CA LEU A 131 -20.71 -7.86 16.07
C LEU A 131 -20.64 -8.00 14.55
N PHE A 132 -19.77 -8.87 14.04
CA PHE A 132 -19.71 -9.18 12.61
C PHE A 132 -20.97 -9.94 12.15
N GLU A 133 -21.46 -10.87 12.96
CA GLU A 133 -22.69 -11.63 12.68
C GLU A 133 -23.90 -10.70 12.60
N GLU A 134 -24.05 -9.81 13.58
CA GLU A 134 -25.11 -8.80 13.62
C GLU A 134 -25.05 -7.85 12.41
N ALA A 135 -23.85 -7.42 12.02
CA ALA A 135 -23.65 -6.58 10.85
C ALA A 135 -24.08 -7.31 9.57
N PHE A 136 -23.69 -8.57 9.40
CA PHE A 136 -24.08 -9.33 8.22
C PHE A 136 -25.57 -9.63 8.17
N ALA A 137 -26.23 -9.95 9.30
CA ALA A 137 -27.69 -10.12 9.32
C ALA A 137 -28.43 -8.87 8.82
N LYS A 138 -27.93 -7.66 9.16
CA LYS A 138 -28.46 -6.39 8.64
C LYS A 138 -28.20 -6.23 7.14
N HIS A 139 -27.02 -6.62 6.66
CA HIS A 139 -26.68 -6.55 5.24
C HIS A 139 -27.49 -7.54 4.41
N GLU A 140 -27.69 -8.78 4.85
CA GLU A 140 -28.50 -9.78 4.16
C GLU A 140 -29.95 -9.30 3.98
N LYS A 141 -30.51 -8.62 4.99
CA LYS A 141 -31.82 -7.98 4.89
C LYS A 141 -31.82 -6.81 3.90
N SER A 142 -30.84 -5.92 4.02
CA SER A 142 -30.74 -4.71 3.18
C SER A 142 -30.45 -5.02 1.71
N PHE A 143 -29.62 -6.04 1.46
CA PHE A 143 -29.10 -6.47 0.17
C PHE A 143 -29.66 -7.83 -0.26
N HIS A 144 -30.88 -8.17 0.15
CA HIS A 144 -31.53 -9.46 -0.17
C HIS A 144 -31.62 -9.75 -1.69
N LYS A 145 -31.53 -8.73 -2.56
CA LYS A 145 -31.47 -8.88 -4.03
C LYS A 145 -30.05 -8.99 -4.59
N GLU A 146 -29.04 -8.71 -3.77
CA GLU A 146 -27.62 -8.69 -4.12
C GLU A 146 -26.82 -9.65 -3.22
N MET A 147 -27.40 -10.81 -2.85
CA MET A 147 -26.77 -11.75 -1.92
C MET A 147 -25.37 -12.19 -2.34
N ALA A 148 -25.10 -12.29 -3.65
CA ALA A 148 -23.75 -12.57 -4.16
C ALA A 148 -22.68 -11.55 -3.70
N ARG A 149 -23.07 -10.29 -3.49
CA ARG A 149 -22.19 -9.25 -2.94
C ARG A 149 -21.97 -9.42 -1.45
N VAL A 150 -22.99 -9.84 -0.70
CA VAL A 150 -22.84 -10.15 0.73
C VAL A 150 -21.91 -11.35 0.92
N GLU A 151 -22.07 -12.39 0.11
CA GLU A 151 -21.17 -13.55 0.12
C GLU A 151 -19.73 -13.19 -0.25
N SER A 152 -19.53 -12.28 -1.22
CA SER A 152 -18.18 -11.83 -1.56
C SER A 152 -17.53 -11.04 -0.42
N TRP A 153 -18.30 -10.25 0.33
CA TRP A 153 -17.81 -9.60 1.55
C TRP A 153 -17.42 -10.59 2.64
N ARG A 154 -18.24 -11.63 2.87
CA ARG A 154 -17.91 -12.70 3.84
C ARG A 154 -16.63 -13.41 3.45
N ALA A 155 -16.48 -13.79 2.18
CA ALA A 155 -15.28 -14.44 1.67
C ALA A 155 -14.03 -13.57 1.82
N ALA A 156 -14.13 -12.27 1.52
CA ALA A 156 -13.01 -11.33 1.63
C ALA A 156 -12.56 -11.13 3.08
N LEU A 157 -13.50 -11.03 4.04
CA LEU A 157 -13.16 -10.96 5.47
C LEU A 157 -12.44 -12.22 5.94
N LYS A 158 -12.96 -13.39 5.59
CA LYS A 158 -12.36 -14.67 5.97
C LYS A 158 -10.92 -14.78 5.45
N GLU A 159 -10.72 -14.52 4.17
CA GLU A 159 -9.39 -14.56 3.55
C GLU A 159 -8.43 -13.54 4.18
N ALA A 160 -8.90 -12.33 4.48
CA ALA A 160 -8.07 -11.30 5.11
C ALA A 160 -7.71 -11.66 6.57
N ALA A 161 -8.64 -12.26 7.31
CA ALA A 161 -8.42 -12.71 8.69
C ALA A 161 -7.45 -13.91 8.78
N ASP A 162 -7.39 -14.74 7.74
CA ASP A 162 -6.43 -15.84 7.61
C ASP A 162 -4.97 -15.36 7.38
N LEU A 163 -4.77 -14.08 7.06
CA LEU A 163 -3.43 -13.52 6.87
C LEU A 163 -2.75 -13.21 8.21
N LYS A 164 -1.43 -13.37 8.26
CA LYS A 164 -0.63 -12.95 9.40
C LYS A 164 -0.76 -11.44 9.61
N GLY A 165 -1.30 -11.06 10.77
CA GLY A 165 -1.57 -9.67 11.14
C GLY A 165 -0.93 -9.23 12.46
N LYS A 166 -1.34 -8.02 12.86
CA LYS A 166 -1.04 -7.41 14.16
C LYS A 166 -2.29 -7.30 15.00
N GLU A 167 -2.23 -7.77 16.23
CA GLU A 167 -3.34 -7.69 17.16
C GLU A 167 -3.02 -6.71 18.30
N ARG A 168 -3.96 -5.81 18.57
CA ARG A 168 -3.88 -4.90 19.70
C ARG A 168 -4.19 -5.66 20.98
N LYS A 169 -3.19 -5.79 21.85
CA LYS A 169 -3.41 -6.23 23.24
C LYS A 169 -3.87 -5.06 24.09
N GLN A 170 -4.93 -5.24 24.87
CA GLN A 170 -5.55 -4.17 25.68
C GLN A 170 -4.65 -3.65 26.81
N ASP A 171 -3.69 -4.46 27.26
CA ASP A 171 -2.73 -4.14 28.32
C ASP A 171 -1.55 -3.27 27.85
N ARG A 172 -1.47 -2.93 26.54
CA ARG A 172 -0.37 -2.13 25.97
C ARG A 172 -0.82 -0.74 25.54
N TYR A 173 0.09 0.22 25.67
CA TYR A 173 -0.10 1.58 25.16
C TYR A 173 -0.33 1.59 23.64
N GLU A 174 -1.33 2.34 23.21
CA GLU A 174 -1.70 2.46 21.80
C GLU A 174 -0.55 2.97 20.93
N SER A 175 0.23 3.94 21.43
CA SER A 175 1.43 4.44 20.75
C SER A 175 2.46 3.34 20.47
N LYS A 176 2.70 2.44 21.44
CA LYS A 176 3.61 1.30 21.24
C LYS A 176 3.07 0.30 20.23
N PHE A 177 1.75 0.14 20.15
CA PHE A 177 1.14 -0.68 19.11
C PHE A 177 1.34 -0.05 17.73
N ILE A 178 1.09 1.25 17.57
CA ILE A 178 1.32 2.02 16.34
C ILE A 178 2.78 1.95 15.91
N GLU A 179 3.74 2.23 16.80
CA GLU A 179 5.18 2.11 16.53
C GLU A 179 5.51 0.71 15.96
N SER A 180 4.90 -0.34 16.50
CA SER A 180 5.12 -1.71 16.05
C SER A 180 4.55 -2.01 14.67
N ILE A 181 3.47 -1.33 14.27
CA ILE A 181 2.86 -1.44 12.94
C ILE A 181 3.73 -0.69 11.93
N VAL A 182 4.13 0.54 12.24
CA VAL A 182 5.02 1.35 11.39
C VAL A 182 6.32 0.60 11.12
N LYS A 183 6.92 -0.01 12.15
CA LYS A 183 8.12 -0.84 11.98
C LYS A 183 7.89 -2.03 11.05
N GLU A 184 6.81 -2.78 11.25
CA GLU A 184 6.52 -3.93 10.38
C GLU A 184 6.30 -3.50 8.92
N ILE A 185 5.64 -2.38 8.68
CA ILE A 185 5.45 -1.83 7.33
C ILE A 185 6.81 -1.43 6.74
N ALA A 186 7.67 -0.74 7.49
CA ALA A 186 9.01 -0.37 7.04
C ALA A 186 9.85 -1.60 6.66
N ASP A 187 9.81 -2.65 7.48
CA ASP A 187 10.51 -3.92 7.23
C ASP A 187 9.98 -4.61 5.94
N LYS A 188 8.66 -4.57 5.70
CA LYS A 188 8.06 -5.11 4.46
C LYS A 188 8.37 -4.26 3.22
N LEU A 189 8.54 -2.94 3.36
CA LEU A 189 8.90 -2.05 2.27
C LEU A 189 10.39 -2.14 1.91
N ASN A 190 11.24 -2.46 2.88
CA ASN A 190 12.67 -2.65 2.70
C ASN A 190 13.07 -4.02 3.23
N PRO A 191 12.69 -5.13 2.55
CA PRO A 191 13.15 -6.44 2.96
C PRO A 191 14.67 -6.41 2.91
N SER A 192 15.30 -6.40 4.10
CA SER A 192 16.74 -6.51 4.22
C SER A 192 17.15 -7.71 3.40
N LEU A 193 17.99 -7.50 2.37
CA LEU A 193 18.61 -8.60 1.63
C LEU A 193 19.15 -9.58 2.67
N PRO A 194 18.95 -10.90 2.49
CA PRO A 194 19.51 -11.88 3.41
C PRO A 194 20.97 -11.51 3.63
N HIS A 195 21.39 -11.47 4.90
CA HIS A 195 22.75 -11.15 5.26
C HIS A 195 23.64 -12.20 4.61
N VAL A 196 24.13 -11.91 3.41
CA VAL A 196 25.13 -12.74 2.74
C VAL A 196 26.38 -12.54 3.58
N PRO A 197 26.88 -13.56 4.30
CA PRO A 197 28.15 -13.42 4.99
C PRO A 197 29.21 -13.10 3.92
N PRO A 198 30.21 -12.25 4.21
CA PRO A 198 31.24 -11.87 3.25
C PRO A 198 31.93 -13.07 2.58
N SER A 199 31.87 -14.25 3.20
CA SER A 199 32.42 -15.52 2.73
C SER A 199 31.63 -16.20 1.61
N ALA A 200 30.44 -15.73 1.25
CA ALA A 200 29.59 -16.34 0.22
C ALA A 200 29.60 -15.60 -1.12
N LEU A 201 30.45 -14.58 -1.28
CA LEU A 201 30.68 -13.95 -2.58
C LEU A 201 31.78 -14.71 -3.33
N PRO A 202 31.53 -15.20 -4.57
CA PRO A 202 32.59 -15.66 -5.44
C PRO A 202 33.62 -14.55 -5.58
N LEU A 203 34.88 -14.86 -5.29
CA LEU A 203 36.04 -14.00 -5.46
C LEU A 203 36.31 -13.76 -6.95
N SER A 204 35.39 -13.08 -7.64
CA SER A 204 35.64 -12.54 -8.97
C SER A 204 34.70 -11.38 -9.28
N SER A 205 35.34 -10.25 -9.61
CA SER A 205 34.83 -9.04 -10.28
C SER A 205 34.05 -8.01 -9.44
N ALA A 206 34.85 -7.08 -8.94
CA ALA A 206 34.47 -5.71 -8.60
C ALA A 206 33.71 -5.01 -9.73
N LEU A 207 32.49 -4.56 -9.42
CA LEU A 207 31.93 -3.32 -9.93
C LEU A 207 31.51 -2.50 -8.71
N ARG A 208 32.50 -1.94 -8.01
CA ARG A 208 32.21 -0.78 -7.16
C ARG A 208 31.90 0.37 -8.13
N PRO A 209 30.74 1.02 -8.02
CA PRO A 209 30.52 2.28 -8.74
C PRO A 209 31.70 3.20 -8.40
N PRO A 210 32.35 3.81 -9.40
CA PRO A 210 33.46 4.71 -9.16
C PRO A 210 33.08 5.79 -8.14
N SER A 211 34.03 6.25 -7.33
CA SER A 211 33.80 7.17 -6.20
C SER A 211 33.07 8.47 -6.58
N TYR A 212 33.13 8.87 -7.85
CA TYR A 212 32.40 10.01 -8.40
C TYR A 212 30.89 9.76 -8.60
N PHE A 213 30.41 8.51 -8.59
CA PHE A 213 29.01 8.16 -8.81
C PHE A 213 28.08 8.67 -7.69
N LEU A 214 28.56 8.66 -6.45
CA LEU A 214 27.85 9.25 -5.31
C LEU A 214 27.86 10.78 -5.36
N GLY A 215 28.90 11.39 -5.94
CA GLY A 215 28.95 12.81 -6.25
C GLY A 215 27.91 13.21 -7.28
N LEU A 216 27.84 12.47 -8.40
CA LEU A 216 26.83 12.66 -9.45
C LEU A 216 25.41 12.48 -8.93
N LEU A 217 25.14 11.48 -8.08
CA LEU A 217 23.82 11.28 -7.48
C LEU A 217 23.42 12.42 -6.54
N ARG A 218 24.38 13.02 -5.82
CA ARG A 218 24.13 14.13 -4.91
C ARG A 218 23.91 15.45 -5.66
N GLU A 219 24.66 15.69 -6.74
CA GLU A 219 24.47 16.86 -7.61
C GLU A 219 23.20 16.75 -8.44
N TRP A 220 22.90 15.58 -9.00
CA TRP A 220 21.65 15.32 -9.71
C TRP A 220 20.43 15.51 -8.81
N ARG A 221 20.48 15.00 -7.57
CA ARG A 221 19.42 15.22 -6.58
C ARG A 221 19.26 16.69 -6.19
N ARG A 222 20.31 17.51 -6.20
CA ARG A 222 20.17 18.97 -5.99
C ARG A 222 19.60 19.69 -7.22
N SER A 223 20.00 19.28 -8.42
CA SER A 223 19.54 19.90 -9.66
C SER A 223 18.05 19.66 -9.94
N VAL A 224 17.49 18.51 -9.54
CA VAL A 224 16.08 18.16 -9.76
C VAL A 224 15.11 18.96 -8.87
N PHE A 225 15.58 19.47 -7.72
CA PHE A 225 14.73 20.18 -6.75
C PHE A 225 14.99 21.69 -6.66
N GLN A 226 15.84 22.27 -7.52
CA GLN A 226 16.15 23.71 -7.51
C GLN A 226 15.92 24.46 -8.84
N THR A 227 15.51 23.81 -9.93
CA THR A 227 15.15 24.52 -11.18
C THR A 227 13.64 24.46 -11.44
N PRO A 228 12.90 25.57 -11.27
CA PRO A 228 11.46 25.63 -11.58
C PRO A 228 11.12 25.55 -13.08
N SER A 229 12.11 25.40 -13.97
CA SER A 229 11.94 25.62 -15.42
C SER A 229 11.78 24.34 -16.27
N LEU A 230 11.74 23.15 -15.69
CA LEU A 230 11.47 21.91 -16.45
C LEU A 230 9.97 21.59 -16.63
N PHE A 231 9.06 22.44 -16.15
CA PHE A 231 7.63 22.32 -16.41
C PHE A 231 7.20 22.67 -17.85
N PHE A 232 8.13 23.10 -18.72
CA PHE A 232 7.79 23.59 -20.07
C PHE A 232 8.08 22.65 -21.26
N PHE A 233 8.55 21.41 -21.04
CA PHE A 233 8.94 20.53 -22.17
C PHE A 233 7.93 19.45 -22.59
N PHE A 234 6.75 19.35 -21.98
CA PHE A 234 5.68 18.46 -22.46
C PHE A 234 4.39 19.21 -22.83
N GLY A 235 4.54 20.30 -23.59
CA GLY A 235 3.44 21.01 -24.23
C GLY A 235 3.71 21.24 -25.73
N LEU A 236 3.23 20.33 -26.58
CA LEU A 236 2.62 20.55 -27.92
C LEU A 236 2.36 19.15 -28.55
N ARG A 237 1.12 18.65 -28.72
CA ARG A 237 0.01 19.00 -29.63
C ARG A 237 0.10 18.30 -31.00
N SER A 238 -0.94 17.53 -31.32
CA SER A 238 -1.49 17.26 -32.67
C SER A 238 -2.92 16.75 -32.41
N VAL A 239 -3.98 17.56 -32.51
CA VAL A 239 -4.70 17.95 -33.72
C VAL A 239 -5.00 16.75 -34.62
N LEU A 240 -6.16 16.13 -34.41
CA LEU A 240 -7.32 16.20 -35.29
C LEU A 240 -8.59 16.24 -34.43
#